data_AF-A0A2T4JH00-F1
#
_entry.id   AF-A0A2T4JH00-F1
#
_cell.length_a   1.000
_cell.length_b   1.000
_cell.length_c   1.000
_cell.angle_alpha   90.00
_cell.angle_beta   90.00
_cell.angle_gamma   90.00
#
_symmetry.space_group_name_H-M   'P 1'
#
loop_
_entity.id
_entity.type
_entity.pdbx_description
1 polymer ?
#
loop_
_entity_poly.entity_id
_entity_poly.type
_entity_poly.pdbx_seq_one_letter_code
_entity_poly.pdbx_strand_id
1 'polypeptide(L)'
;MGRQQARNIAPDGAFPVLPAGMQRSDVKKLLRAVRPALGFRAARIEALCNLVELTRPGDWIDPGVEPVCYMTQIECAGICDKTPRAMRDDENAWIKAGLVNKTTAANGSRGCFCDGRLKQGISFSPLIAMVPALVAMKKQLEADRTERTLMRRKISAARRIFKAALLQLVTVAPEHPEAATLMQEWAALPRRYDGLSAAELSHQLKAVDGLTHKVLALLDLQSQTSGRAEADFRPYIQDTKEDTFVVCNGSSVDLRPSRKRDDGKPSEVAPAGPPSCREKNDGAGSRGHKPELLE
;
A
#
# COMPACT_ATOMS: atom_id res chain seq x y z
N MET A 1 -43.49 20.00 -21.62
CA MET A 1 -42.96 20.85 -22.69
C MET A 1 -41.44 20.93 -22.49
N GLY A 2 -40.54 20.71 -23.45
CA GLY A 2 -40.68 20.61 -24.89
C GLY A 2 -40.18 19.28 -25.48
N ARG A 3 -40.84 18.89 -26.57
CA ARG A 3 -40.42 17.85 -27.50
C ARG A 3 -39.39 18.47 -28.44
N GLN A 4 -38.15 17.99 -28.40
CA GLN A 4 -37.23 18.01 -29.54
C GLN A 4 -36.45 16.70 -29.53
N GLN A 5 -36.93 15.71 -30.27
CA GLN A 5 -36.09 14.60 -30.73
C GLN A 5 -36.14 14.64 -32.25
N ALA A 6 -35.29 15.47 -32.83
CA ALA A 6 -35.01 15.45 -34.24
C ALA A 6 -33.51 15.70 -34.46
N ARG A 7 -32.96 14.86 -35.34
CA ARG A 7 -31.65 14.91 -36.01
C ARG A 7 -30.48 14.27 -35.28
N ASN A 8 -30.29 12.97 -35.52
CA ASN A 8 -28.93 12.43 -35.67
C ASN A 8 -28.61 12.42 -37.17
N ILE A 9 -28.37 13.60 -37.73
CA ILE A 9 -27.54 13.71 -38.93
C ILE A 9 -26.15 13.93 -38.38
N ALA A 10 -25.26 12.95 -38.51
CA ALA A 10 -23.86 13.10 -38.11
C ALA A 10 -23.27 14.31 -38.87
N PRO A 11 -22.60 15.25 -38.19
CA PRO A 11 -22.18 16.50 -38.83
C PRO A 11 -21.07 16.35 -39.88
N ASP A 12 -20.46 15.17 -40.09
CA ASP A 12 -19.39 14.97 -41.09
C ASP A 12 -19.40 13.58 -41.80
N GLY A 13 -20.55 12.90 -41.84
CA GLY A 13 -20.73 11.71 -42.69
C GLY A 13 -20.01 10.41 -42.28
N ALA A 14 -19.24 10.39 -41.18
CA ALA A 14 -18.62 9.18 -40.64
C ALA A 14 -19.01 8.91 -39.18
N PHE A 15 -19.45 7.69 -38.88
CA PHE A 15 -19.68 7.19 -37.53
C PHE A 15 -18.37 6.72 -36.89
N PRO A 16 -18.24 6.79 -35.54
CA PRO A 16 -17.05 6.29 -34.87
C PRO A 16 -16.96 4.76 -35.06
N VAL A 17 -15.77 4.30 -35.41
CA VAL A 17 -15.46 2.87 -35.65
C VAL A 17 -14.52 2.35 -34.58
N LEU A 18 -14.55 1.03 -34.37
CA LEU A 18 -13.64 0.38 -33.43
C LEU A 18 -12.17 0.58 -33.84
N PRO A 19 -11.24 0.68 -32.86
CA PRO A 19 -9.81 0.70 -33.14
C PRO A 19 -9.37 -0.54 -33.94
N ALA A 20 -8.34 -0.37 -34.77
CA ALA A 20 -7.86 -1.42 -35.64
C ALA A 20 -7.59 -2.75 -34.89
N GLY A 21 -8.10 -3.86 -35.43
CA GLY A 21 -7.98 -5.20 -34.86
C GLY A 21 -8.96 -5.53 -33.74
N MET A 22 -9.77 -4.58 -33.26
CA MET A 22 -10.80 -4.85 -32.25
C MET A 22 -12.10 -5.31 -32.91
N GLN A 23 -12.70 -6.37 -32.36
CA GLN A 23 -14.00 -6.86 -32.81
C GLN A 23 -15.10 -6.54 -31.78
N ARG A 24 -16.36 -6.64 -32.20
CA ARG A 24 -17.55 -6.51 -31.34
C ARG A 24 -17.46 -7.39 -30.08
N SER A 25 -16.90 -8.60 -30.20
CA SER A 25 -16.68 -9.52 -29.07
C SER A 25 -15.70 -8.96 -28.02
N ASP A 26 -14.71 -8.18 -28.44
CA ASP A 26 -13.71 -7.61 -27.54
C ASP A 26 -14.27 -6.43 -26.77
N VAL A 27 -15.22 -5.68 -27.36
CA VAL A 27 -16.00 -4.66 -26.64
C VAL A 27 -16.76 -5.29 -25.47
N LYS A 28 -17.39 -6.45 -25.66
CA LYS A 28 -18.06 -7.17 -24.56
C LYS A 28 -17.07 -7.56 -23.45
N LYS A 29 -15.92 -8.13 -23.83
CA LYS A 29 -14.86 -8.49 -22.86
C LYS A 29 -14.37 -7.26 -22.10
N LEU A 30 -14.20 -6.13 -22.81
CA LEU A 30 -13.78 -4.86 -22.24
C LEU A 30 -14.80 -4.35 -21.21
N LEU A 31 -16.08 -4.29 -21.58
CA LEU A 31 -17.17 -3.87 -20.69
C LEU A 31 -17.23 -4.72 -19.41
N ARG A 32 -17.05 -6.04 -19.52
CA ARG A 32 -16.99 -6.94 -18.35
C ARG A 32 -15.77 -6.65 -17.47
N ALA A 33 -14.62 -6.36 -18.06
CA ALA A 33 -13.39 -6.07 -17.33
C ALA A 33 -13.45 -4.74 -16.57
N VAL A 34 -14.01 -3.69 -17.19
CA VAL A 34 -14.10 -2.35 -16.60
C VAL A 34 -15.36 -2.11 -15.77
N ARG A 35 -16.27 -3.08 -15.69
CA ARG A 35 -17.50 -3.02 -14.89
C ARG A 35 -17.31 -2.40 -13.49
N PRO A 36 -16.28 -2.80 -12.69
CA PRO A 36 -16.12 -2.24 -11.34
C PRO A 36 -15.87 -0.73 -11.35
N ALA A 37 -15.13 -0.23 -12.33
CA ALA A 37 -14.82 1.19 -12.45
C ALA A 37 -16.01 2.01 -12.99
N LEU A 38 -16.89 1.40 -13.80
CA LEU A 38 -18.13 2.03 -14.26
C LEU A 38 -19.24 2.05 -13.18
N GLY A 39 -19.06 1.37 -12.05
CA GLY A 39 -20.04 1.32 -10.96
C GLY A 39 -21.32 0.53 -11.29
N PHE A 40 -21.31 -0.28 -12.35
CA PHE A 40 -22.47 -1.07 -12.77
C PHE A 40 -22.53 -2.46 -12.15
N ARG A 41 -23.76 -2.94 -11.90
CA ARG A 41 -24.03 -4.33 -11.51
C ARG A 41 -23.73 -5.28 -12.67
N ALA A 42 -23.37 -6.53 -12.35
CA ALA A 42 -23.08 -7.57 -13.34
C ALA A 42 -24.22 -7.77 -14.35
N ALA A 43 -25.44 -7.96 -13.86
CA ALA A 43 -26.62 -8.17 -14.70
C ALA A 43 -26.90 -7.01 -15.67
N ARG A 44 -26.53 -5.78 -15.32
CA ARG A 44 -26.70 -4.62 -16.20
C ARG A 44 -25.68 -4.63 -17.34
N ILE A 45 -24.43 -4.95 -17.06
CA ILE A 45 -23.41 -5.09 -18.12
C ILE A 45 -23.70 -6.28 -19.03
N GLU A 46 -24.18 -7.40 -18.49
CA GLU A 46 -24.55 -8.54 -19.33
C GLU A 46 -25.73 -8.23 -20.25
N ALA A 47 -26.75 -7.51 -19.78
CA ALA A 47 -27.82 -7.05 -20.67
C ALA A 47 -27.31 -6.11 -21.77
N LEU A 48 -26.39 -5.19 -21.45
CA LEU A 48 -25.75 -4.35 -22.48
C LEU A 48 -25.00 -5.21 -23.51
N CYS A 49 -24.27 -6.23 -23.03
CA CYS A 49 -23.54 -7.17 -23.89
C CYS A 49 -24.48 -7.98 -24.80
N ASN A 50 -25.64 -8.41 -24.30
CA ASN A 50 -26.65 -9.09 -25.11
C ASN A 50 -27.18 -8.16 -26.21
N LEU A 51 -27.45 -6.90 -25.88
CA LEU A 51 -27.92 -5.92 -26.86
C LEU A 51 -26.87 -5.60 -27.93
N VAL A 52 -25.58 -5.59 -27.55
CA VAL A 52 -24.47 -5.50 -28.51
C VAL A 52 -24.49 -6.70 -29.47
N GLU A 53 -24.81 -7.91 -29.00
CA GLU A 53 -24.89 -9.11 -29.87
C GLU A 53 -26.02 -9.07 -30.88
N LEU A 54 -27.07 -8.29 -30.63
CA LEU A 54 -28.21 -8.11 -31.54
C LEU A 54 -27.91 -7.18 -32.72
N THR A 55 -26.75 -6.49 -32.73
CA THR A 55 -26.31 -5.65 -33.85
C THR A 55 -25.44 -6.43 -34.84
N ARG A 56 -25.33 -6.02 -36.10
CA ARG A 56 -24.46 -6.75 -37.04
C ARG A 56 -22.99 -6.44 -36.74
N PRO A 57 -22.07 -7.42 -36.78
CA PRO A 57 -20.64 -7.18 -36.51
C PRO A 57 -20.00 -6.14 -37.44
N GLY A 58 -20.42 -6.08 -38.71
CA GLY A 58 -19.90 -5.12 -39.70
C GLY A 58 -20.17 -3.67 -39.34
N ASP A 59 -21.31 -3.38 -38.69
CA ASP A 59 -21.73 -2.02 -38.31
C ASP A 59 -20.78 -1.37 -37.26
N TRP A 60 -19.88 -2.15 -36.65
CA TRP A 60 -18.91 -1.65 -35.68
C TRP A 60 -17.57 -1.23 -36.30
N ILE A 61 -17.35 -1.59 -37.56
CA ILE A 61 -16.10 -1.40 -38.30
C ILE A 61 -16.31 -0.45 -39.48
N ASP A 62 -17.50 -0.46 -40.09
CA ASP A 62 -17.85 0.39 -41.22
C ASP A 62 -18.14 1.84 -40.77
N PRO A 63 -17.36 2.85 -41.22
CA PRO A 63 -17.60 4.25 -40.87
C PRO A 63 -18.89 4.82 -41.48
N GLY A 64 -19.46 4.18 -42.51
CA GLY A 64 -20.70 4.62 -43.14
C GLY A 64 -21.97 4.15 -42.41
N VAL A 65 -21.85 3.23 -41.45
CA VAL A 65 -23.00 2.58 -40.82
C VAL A 65 -23.00 2.78 -39.32
N GLU A 66 -24.14 3.24 -38.79
CA GLU A 66 -24.35 3.32 -37.35
C GLU A 66 -24.75 1.95 -36.76
N PRO A 67 -24.09 1.46 -35.70
CA PRO A 67 -24.48 0.24 -35.00
C PRO A 67 -25.69 0.52 -34.10
N VAL A 68 -26.87 0.10 -34.56
CA VAL A 68 -28.15 0.34 -33.89
C VAL A 68 -28.87 -0.96 -33.60
N CYS A 69 -29.32 -1.14 -32.35
CA CYS A 69 -30.27 -2.18 -32.00
C CYS A 69 -31.71 -1.65 -32.17
N TYR A 70 -32.43 -2.24 -33.14
CA TYR A 70 -33.80 -1.86 -33.49
C TYR A 70 -34.88 -2.60 -32.68
N MET A 71 -34.50 -3.62 -31.90
CA MET A 71 -35.46 -4.41 -31.12
C MET A 71 -36.22 -3.55 -30.12
N THR A 72 -37.50 -3.89 -29.95
CA THR A 72 -38.37 -3.21 -29.00
C THR A 72 -37.89 -3.44 -27.56
N GLN A 73 -38.31 -2.57 -26.65
CA GLN A 73 -37.95 -2.71 -25.25
C GLN A 73 -38.45 -4.03 -24.63
N ILE A 74 -39.61 -4.53 -25.08
CA ILE A 74 -40.21 -5.78 -24.57
C ILE A 74 -39.38 -6.99 -25.04
N GLU A 75 -39.00 -7.02 -26.32
CA GLU A 75 -38.14 -8.08 -26.86
C GLU A 75 -36.76 -8.09 -26.19
N CYS A 76 -36.13 -6.92 -26.04
CA CYS A 76 -34.86 -6.79 -25.32
C CYS A 76 -34.97 -7.28 -23.87
N ALA A 77 -36.10 -7.00 -23.21
CA ALA A 77 -36.35 -7.46 -21.85
C ALA A 77 -36.48 -8.99 -21.79
N GLY A 78 -37.19 -9.59 -22.73
CA GLY A 78 -37.30 -11.06 -22.87
C GLY A 78 -35.95 -11.74 -23.12
N ILE A 79 -35.13 -11.22 -24.05
CA ILE A 79 -33.80 -11.75 -24.34
C ILE A 79 -32.85 -11.65 -23.13
N CYS A 80 -33.03 -10.64 -22.30
CA CYS A 80 -32.20 -10.42 -21.11
C CYS A 80 -32.77 -11.04 -19.82
N ASP A 81 -33.86 -11.81 -19.90
CA ASP A 81 -34.60 -12.35 -18.76
C ASP A 81 -34.93 -11.30 -17.69
N LYS A 82 -35.39 -10.12 -18.15
CA LYS A 82 -35.71 -8.96 -17.32
C LYS A 82 -37.14 -8.52 -17.50
N THR A 83 -37.66 -7.82 -16.50
CA THR A 83 -38.93 -7.10 -16.65
C THR A 83 -38.73 -5.88 -17.56
N PRO A 84 -39.76 -5.45 -18.33
CA PRO A 84 -39.68 -4.24 -19.16
C PRO A 84 -39.31 -2.98 -18.35
N ARG A 85 -39.72 -2.91 -17.08
CA ARG A 85 -39.34 -1.82 -16.17
C ARG A 85 -37.84 -1.83 -15.88
N ALA A 86 -37.28 -2.98 -15.50
CA ALA A 86 -35.84 -3.11 -15.25
C ALA A 86 -35.00 -2.81 -16.50
N MET A 87 -35.47 -3.26 -17.68
CA MET A 87 -34.83 -2.94 -18.95
C MET A 87 -34.81 -1.42 -19.23
N ARG A 88 -35.91 -0.72 -18.94
CA ARG A 88 -35.98 0.75 -19.06
C ARG A 88 -35.01 1.46 -18.11
N ASP A 89 -34.93 1.00 -16.87
CA ASP A 89 -34.01 1.56 -15.88
C ASP A 89 -32.55 1.36 -16.29
N ASP A 90 -32.21 0.20 -16.86
CA ASP A 90 -30.89 -0.09 -17.39
C ASP A 90 -30.55 0.79 -18.61
N GLU A 91 -31.47 0.94 -19.56
CA GLU A 91 -31.30 1.86 -20.70
C GLU A 91 -31.02 3.30 -20.23
N ASN A 92 -31.79 3.80 -19.27
CA ASN A 92 -31.60 5.14 -18.71
C ASN A 92 -30.23 5.27 -18.03
N ALA A 93 -29.77 4.23 -17.34
CA ALA A 93 -28.45 4.22 -16.71
C ALA A 93 -27.31 4.25 -17.74
N TRP A 94 -27.44 3.55 -18.87
CA TRP A 94 -26.45 3.59 -19.95
C TRP A 94 -26.43 4.94 -20.68
N ILE A 95 -27.59 5.53 -20.92
CA ILE A 95 -27.71 6.89 -21.49
C ILE A 95 -27.03 7.91 -20.56
N LYS A 96 -27.32 7.84 -19.25
CA LYS A 96 -26.71 8.73 -18.25
C LYS A 96 -25.18 8.57 -18.19
N ALA A 97 -24.67 7.36 -18.42
CA ALA A 97 -23.24 7.10 -18.47
C ALA A 97 -22.59 7.40 -19.84
N GLY A 98 -23.36 7.89 -20.82
CA GLY A 98 -22.87 8.22 -22.16
C GLY A 98 -22.45 6.99 -22.99
N LEU A 99 -22.85 5.79 -22.58
CA LEU A 99 -22.56 4.55 -23.33
C LEU A 99 -23.43 4.41 -24.57
N VAL A 100 -24.64 4.96 -24.55
CA VAL A 100 -25.67 4.67 -25.55
C VAL A 100 -26.51 5.91 -25.79
N ASN A 101 -26.94 6.10 -27.03
CA ASN A 101 -28.01 7.03 -27.37
C ASN A 101 -29.29 6.28 -27.72
N LYS A 102 -30.44 6.79 -27.27
CA LYS A 102 -31.75 6.19 -27.56
C LYS A 102 -32.60 7.15 -28.38
N THR A 103 -33.05 6.67 -29.53
CA THR A 103 -33.98 7.37 -30.42
C THR A 103 -35.22 6.52 -30.58
N THR A 104 -36.40 7.07 -30.29
CA THR A 104 -37.68 6.36 -30.39
C THR A 104 -38.70 7.21 -31.14
N ALA A 105 -39.65 6.60 -31.84
CA ALA A 105 -40.79 7.31 -32.40
C ALA A 105 -41.65 7.97 -31.30
N ALA A 106 -42.56 8.86 -31.72
CA ALA A 106 -43.54 9.50 -30.83
C ALA A 106 -44.43 8.49 -30.08
N ASN A 107 -44.64 7.29 -30.64
CA ASN A 107 -45.36 6.18 -30.01
C ASN A 107 -44.45 5.25 -29.17
N GLY A 108 -43.17 5.57 -29.02
CA GLY A 108 -42.19 4.77 -28.29
C GLY A 108 -41.66 3.54 -29.03
N SER A 109 -42.09 3.32 -30.28
CA SER A 109 -41.61 2.20 -31.11
C SER A 109 -40.16 2.42 -31.55
N ARG A 110 -39.52 1.29 -31.85
CA ARG A 110 -38.17 1.19 -32.42
C ARG A 110 -38.28 0.43 -33.73
N GLY A 111 -37.38 0.74 -34.66
CA GLY A 111 -37.39 0.15 -35.98
C GLY A 111 -36.54 0.92 -36.97
N CYS A 112 -36.41 0.31 -38.14
CA CYS A 112 -35.80 0.91 -39.31
C CYS A 112 -36.92 1.21 -40.30
N PHE A 113 -37.15 2.49 -40.61
CA PHE A 113 -38.27 2.94 -41.43
C PHE A 113 -37.79 3.72 -42.66
N CYS A 114 -38.65 3.85 -43.66
CA CYS A 114 -38.39 4.59 -44.90
C CYS A 114 -37.10 4.14 -45.59
N ASP A 115 -37.00 2.85 -45.95
CA ASP A 115 -35.83 2.26 -46.63
C ASP A 115 -34.49 2.49 -45.92
N GLY A 116 -34.52 2.53 -44.59
CA GLY A 116 -33.32 2.70 -43.76
C GLY A 116 -32.93 4.14 -43.47
N ARG A 117 -33.68 5.12 -43.98
CA ARG A 117 -33.41 6.55 -43.76
C ARG A 117 -33.75 7.00 -42.35
N LEU A 118 -34.76 6.40 -41.72
CA LEU A 118 -35.13 6.71 -40.33
C LEU A 118 -34.78 5.53 -39.43
N LYS A 119 -33.71 5.70 -38.66
CA LYS A 119 -33.25 4.73 -37.67
C LYS A 119 -33.73 5.14 -36.28
N GLN A 120 -34.56 4.30 -35.66
CA GLN A 120 -35.02 4.49 -34.29
C GLN A 120 -34.64 3.27 -33.47
N GLY A 121 -33.73 3.45 -32.53
CA GLY A 121 -33.24 2.36 -31.69
C GLY A 121 -32.23 2.83 -30.68
N ILE A 122 -31.44 1.87 -30.21
CA ILE A 122 -30.32 2.05 -29.29
C ILE A 122 -29.04 2.12 -30.14
N SER A 123 -28.44 3.30 -30.24
CA SER A 123 -27.16 3.53 -30.93
C SER A 123 -25.97 3.29 -29.99
N PHE A 124 -24.99 2.54 -30.48
CA PHE A 124 -23.73 2.26 -29.79
C PHE A 124 -22.57 3.16 -30.23
N SER A 125 -22.81 4.15 -31.10
CA SER A 125 -21.78 5.12 -31.50
C SER A 125 -21.07 5.79 -30.29
N PRO A 126 -21.78 6.20 -29.21
CA PRO A 126 -21.13 6.76 -28.02
C PRO A 126 -20.21 5.73 -27.32
N LEU A 127 -20.63 4.47 -27.26
CA LEU A 127 -19.80 3.40 -26.71
C LEU A 127 -18.52 3.23 -27.54
N ILE A 128 -18.62 3.21 -28.87
CA ILE A 128 -17.44 3.09 -29.74
C ILE A 128 -16.49 4.26 -29.54
N ALA A 129 -17.01 5.50 -29.50
CA ALA A 129 -16.21 6.68 -29.23
C ALA A 129 -15.50 6.62 -27.85
N MET A 130 -16.10 5.94 -26.87
CA MET A 130 -15.52 5.78 -25.53
C MET A 130 -14.56 4.58 -25.40
N VAL A 131 -14.44 3.71 -26.40
CA VAL A 131 -13.56 2.53 -26.36
C VAL A 131 -12.11 2.87 -25.95
N PRO A 132 -11.45 3.91 -26.50
CA PRO A 132 -10.09 4.26 -26.07
C PRO A 132 -9.98 4.54 -24.57
N ALA A 133 -10.96 5.26 -24.00
CA ALA A 133 -11.01 5.55 -22.57
C ALA A 133 -11.25 4.27 -21.75
N LEU A 134 -12.12 3.37 -22.20
CA LEU A 134 -12.36 2.09 -21.54
C LEU A 134 -11.11 1.19 -21.58
N VAL A 135 -10.34 1.21 -22.67
CA VAL A 135 -9.06 0.49 -22.76
C VAL A 135 -8.05 1.05 -21.76
N ALA A 136 -7.93 2.37 -21.64
CA ALA A 136 -7.06 3.00 -20.65
C ALA A 136 -7.45 2.61 -19.21
N MET A 137 -8.76 2.63 -18.91
CA MET A 137 -9.31 2.21 -17.62
C MET A 137 -9.02 0.74 -17.31
N LYS A 138 -9.14 -0.15 -18.30
CA LYS A 138 -8.76 -1.57 -18.15
C LYS A 138 -7.29 -1.71 -17.79
N LYS A 139 -6.40 -1.00 -18.48
CA LYS A 139 -4.95 -1.02 -18.20
C LYS A 139 -4.65 -0.56 -16.78
N GLN A 140 -5.31 0.50 -16.28
CA GLN A 140 -5.17 0.96 -14.90
C GLN A 140 -5.60 -0.10 -13.89
N LEU A 141 -6.77 -0.74 -14.11
CA LEU A 141 -7.25 -1.81 -13.23
C LEU A 141 -6.32 -3.02 -13.20
N GLU A 142 -5.71 -3.37 -14.34
CA GLU A 142 -4.71 -4.44 -14.42
C GLU A 142 -3.42 -4.05 -13.71
N ALA A 143 -2.92 -2.83 -13.91
CA ALA A 143 -1.75 -2.30 -13.21
C ALA A 143 -1.95 -2.35 -11.69
N ASP A 144 -3.06 -1.81 -11.18
CA ASP A 144 -3.42 -1.83 -9.76
C ASP A 144 -3.43 -3.25 -9.18
N ARG A 145 -4.00 -4.21 -9.92
CA ARG A 145 -4.04 -5.62 -9.49
C ARG A 145 -2.64 -6.23 -9.44
N THR A 146 -1.82 -5.97 -10.45
CA THR A 146 -0.43 -6.48 -10.49
C THR A 146 0.41 -5.89 -9.37
N GLU A 147 0.30 -4.58 -9.12
CA GLU A 147 1.01 -3.88 -8.05
C GLU A 147 0.61 -4.44 -6.68
N ARG A 148 -0.68 -4.56 -6.39
CA ARG A 148 -1.16 -5.15 -5.13
C ARG A 148 -0.69 -6.59 -4.95
N THR A 149 -0.68 -7.38 -6.02
CA THR A 149 -0.19 -8.77 -5.98
C THR A 149 1.31 -8.82 -5.67
N LEU A 150 2.09 -7.94 -6.31
CA LEU A 150 3.53 -7.83 -6.08
C LEU A 150 3.83 -7.38 -4.65
N MET A 151 3.14 -6.37 -4.12
CA MET A 151 3.28 -5.93 -2.74
C MET A 151 2.97 -7.05 -1.75
N ARG A 152 1.88 -7.81 -1.95
CA ARG A 152 1.55 -8.96 -1.10
C ARG A 152 2.63 -10.04 -1.12
N ARG A 153 3.22 -10.30 -2.30
CA ARG A 153 4.34 -11.24 -2.43
C ARG A 153 5.59 -10.75 -1.68
N LYS A 154 5.93 -9.47 -1.80
CA LYS A 154 7.05 -8.85 -1.06
C LYS A 154 6.83 -8.94 0.46
N ILE A 155 5.65 -8.57 0.95
CA ILE A 155 5.30 -8.71 2.37
C ILE A 155 5.45 -10.17 2.81
N SER A 156 4.93 -11.13 2.04
CA SER A 156 5.06 -12.55 2.36
C SER A 156 6.51 -13.03 2.41
N ALA A 157 7.37 -12.54 1.52
CA ALA A 157 8.79 -12.87 1.50
C ALA A 157 9.51 -12.28 2.72
N ALA A 158 9.35 -10.98 2.99
CA ALA A 158 9.93 -10.30 4.14
C ALA A 158 9.51 -10.95 5.46
N ARG A 159 8.22 -11.29 5.60
CA ARG A 159 7.68 -12.05 6.74
C ARG A 159 8.38 -13.39 6.95
N ARG A 160 8.71 -14.13 5.88
CA ARG A 160 9.43 -15.41 5.99
C ARG A 160 10.86 -15.20 6.44
N ILE A 161 11.55 -14.21 5.87
CA ILE A 161 12.93 -13.88 6.24
C ILE A 161 12.98 -13.45 7.71
N PHE A 162 12.12 -12.50 8.11
CA PHE A 162 11.99 -12.07 9.50
C PHE A 162 11.78 -13.26 10.44
N LYS A 163 10.84 -14.16 10.14
CA LYS A 163 10.57 -15.32 11.01
C LYS A 163 11.79 -16.23 11.13
N ALA A 164 12.48 -16.51 10.03
CA ALA A 164 13.69 -17.34 10.05
C ALA A 164 14.81 -16.67 10.85
N ALA A 165 15.04 -15.38 10.63
CA ALA A 165 16.03 -14.59 11.34
C ALA A 165 15.71 -14.49 12.85
N LEU A 166 14.44 -14.30 13.21
CA LEU A 166 14.04 -14.19 14.62
C LEU A 166 14.24 -15.52 15.34
N LEU A 167 13.93 -16.65 14.68
CA LEU A 167 14.21 -17.97 15.23
C LEU A 167 15.72 -18.17 15.42
N GLN A 168 16.55 -17.77 14.45
CA GLN A 168 18.00 -17.83 14.58
C GLN A 168 18.52 -16.96 15.74
N LEU A 169 17.98 -15.75 15.91
CA LEU A 169 18.39 -14.84 16.97
C LEU A 169 18.11 -15.45 18.34
N VAL A 170 16.93 -16.05 18.53
CA VAL A 170 16.58 -16.73 19.78
C VAL A 170 17.45 -17.95 20.03
N THR A 171 17.88 -18.67 18.98
CA THR A 171 18.79 -19.81 19.14
C THR A 171 20.22 -19.40 19.49
N VAL A 172 20.73 -18.29 18.95
CA VAL A 172 22.10 -17.82 19.17
C VAL A 172 22.20 -17.00 20.46
N ALA A 173 21.20 -16.17 20.75
CA ALA A 173 21.15 -15.26 21.88
C ALA A 173 19.76 -15.28 22.55
N PRO A 174 19.47 -16.30 23.38
CA PRO A 174 18.14 -16.50 23.97
C PRO A 174 17.72 -15.39 24.93
N GLU A 175 18.68 -14.73 25.58
CA GLU A 175 18.44 -13.64 26.54
C GLU A 175 18.50 -12.25 25.89
N HIS A 176 18.51 -12.16 24.56
CA HIS A 176 18.62 -10.87 23.88
C HIS A 176 17.40 -9.98 24.19
N PRO A 177 17.59 -8.77 24.75
CA PRO A 177 16.48 -7.94 25.24
C PRO A 177 15.51 -7.53 24.12
N GLU A 178 16.00 -7.31 22.90
CA GLU A 178 15.15 -6.93 21.77
C GLU A 178 14.34 -8.09 21.18
N ALA A 179 14.67 -9.35 21.47
CA ALA A 179 13.96 -10.49 20.89
C ALA A 179 12.47 -10.52 21.32
N ALA A 180 12.19 -10.17 22.59
CA ALA A 180 10.83 -10.07 23.11
C ALA A 180 10.03 -8.94 22.42
N THR A 181 10.64 -7.77 22.23
CA THR A 181 10.03 -6.63 21.53
C THR A 181 9.68 -7.00 20.08
N LEU A 182 10.61 -7.64 19.37
CA LEU A 182 10.40 -8.07 17.98
C LEU A 182 9.29 -9.12 17.86
N MET A 183 9.17 -10.03 18.83
CA MET A 183 8.04 -10.98 18.87
C MET A 183 6.69 -10.28 19.08
N GLN A 184 6.63 -9.25 19.92
CA GLN A 184 5.42 -8.47 20.14
C GLN A 184 5.04 -7.67 18.89
N GLU A 185 6.00 -6.99 18.27
CA GLU A 185 5.80 -6.26 17.01
C GLU A 185 5.30 -7.20 15.90
N TRP A 186 5.85 -8.42 15.82
CA TRP A 186 5.40 -9.44 14.89
C TRP A 186 3.96 -9.91 15.14
N ALA A 187 3.60 -10.12 16.40
CA ALA A 187 2.26 -10.55 16.80
C ALA A 187 1.20 -9.47 16.52
N ALA A 188 1.58 -8.19 16.59
CA ALA A 188 0.72 -7.05 16.28
C ALA A 188 0.41 -6.89 14.78
N LEU A 189 1.22 -7.48 13.89
CA LEU A 189 1.00 -7.34 12.44
C LEU A 189 -0.28 -8.07 11.99
N PRO A 190 -1.03 -7.51 11.02
CA PRO A 190 -2.22 -8.15 10.48
C PRO A 190 -1.87 -9.51 9.88
N ARG A 191 -2.73 -10.52 10.08
CA ARG A 191 -2.54 -11.87 9.52
C ARG A 191 -2.90 -11.97 8.04
N ARG A 192 -3.82 -11.13 7.56
CA ARG A 192 -4.33 -11.14 6.18
C ARG A 192 -4.30 -9.72 5.61
N TYR A 193 -4.07 -9.62 4.30
CA TYR A 193 -3.93 -8.35 3.58
C TYR A 193 -4.85 -8.27 2.34
N ASP A 194 -5.85 -9.14 2.24
CA ASP A 194 -6.66 -9.31 1.03
C ASP A 194 -7.56 -8.10 0.73
N GLY A 195 -7.97 -7.37 1.77
CA GLY A 195 -8.81 -6.17 1.67
C GLY A 195 -8.04 -4.84 1.66
N LEU A 196 -6.72 -4.85 1.85
CA LEU A 196 -5.94 -3.61 1.95
C LEU A 196 -5.80 -2.92 0.59
N SER A 197 -5.90 -1.59 0.63
CA SER A 197 -5.56 -0.69 -0.46
C SER A 197 -4.07 -0.72 -0.78
N ALA A 198 -3.67 -0.19 -1.93
CA ALA A 198 -2.25 -0.12 -2.33
C ALA A 198 -1.41 0.70 -1.33
N ALA A 199 -1.96 1.80 -0.80
CA ALA A 199 -1.29 2.62 0.20
C ALA A 199 -1.06 1.87 1.52
N GLU A 200 -2.07 1.15 2.01
CA GLU A 200 -1.94 0.33 3.23
C GLU A 200 -0.97 -0.83 3.04
N LEU A 201 -0.99 -1.49 1.87
CA LEU A 201 -0.01 -2.53 1.54
C LEU A 201 1.42 -1.99 1.50
N SER A 202 1.63 -0.79 0.95
CA SER A 202 2.93 -0.13 0.93
C SER A 202 3.43 0.19 2.33
N HIS A 203 2.56 0.74 3.19
CA HIS A 203 2.88 0.99 4.60
C HIS A 203 3.24 -0.30 5.33
N GLN A 204 2.44 -1.36 5.13
CA GLN A 204 2.68 -2.66 5.75
C GLN A 204 3.99 -3.28 5.29
N LEU A 205 4.34 -3.16 4.01
CA LEU A 205 5.61 -3.63 3.49
C LEU A 205 6.78 -2.93 4.19
N LYS A 206 6.76 -1.60 4.27
CA LYS A 206 7.80 -0.84 4.97
C LYS A 206 7.95 -1.25 6.43
N ALA A 207 6.84 -1.47 7.14
CA ALA A 207 6.88 -1.93 8.52
C ALA A 207 7.57 -3.29 8.65
N VAL A 208 7.16 -4.28 7.84
CA VAL A 208 7.74 -5.63 7.87
C VAL A 208 9.20 -5.63 7.43
N ASP A 209 9.55 -4.90 6.38
CA ASP A 209 10.93 -4.77 5.91
C ASP A 209 11.81 -4.14 6.99
N GLY A 210 11.32 -3.11 7.68
CA GLY A 210 12.02 -2.49 8.81
C GLY A 210 12.29 -3.48 9.94
N LEU A 211 11.30 -4.29 10.33
CA LEU A 211 11.48 -5.35 11.32
C LEU A 211 12.49 -6.40 10.86
N THR A 212 12.42 -6.78 9.57
CA THR A 212 13.34 -7.75 8.97
C THR A 212 14.78 -7.25 9.03
N HIS A 213 15.01 -6.00 8.65
CA HIS A 213 16.32 -5.37 8.72
C HIS A 213 16.86 -5.27 10.15
N LYS A 214 16.01 -4.91 11.13
CA LYS A 214 16.42 -4.88 12.54
C LYS A 214 16.93 -6.24 13.02
N VAL A 215 16.17 -7.32 12.80
CA VAL A 215 16.58 -8.66 13.25
C VAL A 215 17.86 -9.12 12.56
N LEU A 216 17.99 -8.88 11.25
CA LEU A 216 19.19 -9.24 10.51
C LEU A 216 20.42 -8.45 11.00
N ALA A 217 20.26 -7.16 11.30
CA ALA A 217 21.35 -6.35 11.86
C ALA A 217 21.78 -6.85 13.24
N LEU A 218 20.83 -7.24 14.10
CA LEU A 218 21.14 -7.85 15.40
C LEU A 218 21.89 -9.18 15.23
N LEU A 219 21.45 -10.04 14.32
CA LEU A 219 22.15 -11.29 14.02
C LEU A 219 23.56 -11.07 13.51
N ASP A 220 23.77 -10.10 12.63
CA ASP A 220 25.08 -9.76 12.10
C ASP A 220 26.02 -9.26 13.23
N LEU A 221 25.53 -8.36 14.09
CA LEU A 221 26.25 -7.91 15.28
C LEU A 221 26.63 -9.09 16.19
N GLN A 222 25.70 -10.01 16.46
CA GLN A 222 25.98 -11.19 17.29
C GLN A 222 27.05 -12.11 16.67
N SER A 223 27.10 -12.19 15.33
CA SER A 223 28.15 -12.96 14.64
C SER A 223 29.53 -12.31 14.74
N GLN A 224 29.59 -10.98 14.86
CA GLN A 224 30.82 -10.21 14.98
C GLN A 224 31.31 -10.07 16.43
N THR A 225 30.41 -10.18 17.42
CA THR A 225 30.76 -10.16 18.84
C THR A 225 30.92 -11.59 19.39
N SER A 226 32.09 -12.21 19.20
CA SER A 226 32.42 -13.41 19.96
C SER A 226 32.73 -13.02 21.41
N GLY A 227 31.74 -13.15 22.31
CA GLY A 227 31.92 -12.91 23.75
C GLY A 227 32.84 -13.92 24.47
N ARG A 228 33.49 -14.83 23.73
CA ARG A 228 34.54 -15.69 24.29
C ARG A 228 35.85 -14.93 24.29
N ALA A 229 36.42 -14.74 25.48
CA ALA A 229 37.87 -14.53 25.58
C ALA A 229 38.54 -15.68 24.81
N GLU A 230 39.46 -15.34 23.89
CA GLU A 230 40.35 -16.33 23.30
C GLU A 230 40.92 -17.20 24.43
N ALA A 231 40.97 -18.52 24.23
CA ALA A 231 41.34 -19.46 25.30
C ALA A 231 42.73 -19.14 25.93
N ASP A 232 43.59 -18.45 25.17
CA ASP A 232 44.93 -18.03 25.57
C ASP A 232 45.03 -16.52 25.91
N PHE A 233 43.94 -15.77 25.85
CA PHE A 233 43.93 -14.35 26.17
C PHE A 233 43.74 -14.15 27.67
N ARG A 234 44.86 -13.96 28.37
CA ARG A 234 44.84 -13.53 29.78
C ARG A 234 44.30 -12.09 29.86
N PRO A 235 43.31 -11.81 30.71
CA PRO A 235 42.92 -10.42 30.98
C PRO A 235 44.13 -9.66 31.53
N TYR A 236 44.46 -8.53 30.88
CA TYR A 236 45.60 -7.67 31.24
C TYR A 236 45.47 -7.08 32.65
N ILE A 237 44.23 -6.88 33.12
CA ILE A 237 43.94 -6.45 34.47
C ILE A 237 43.69 -7.70 35.30
N GLN A 238 44.77 -8.18 35.92
CA GLN A 238 44.67 -9.11 37.04
C GLN A 238 44.78 -8.26 38.31
N ASP A 239 43.75 -8.29 39.15
CA ASP A 239 43.85 -7.68 40.48
C ASP A 239 44.72 -8.59 41.35
N THR A 240 46.05 -8.39 41.25
CA THR A 240 47.07 -9.19 41.94
C THR A 240 47.49 -8.58 43.28
N LYS A 241 46.81 -7.53 43.74
CA LYS A 241 47.12 -6.93 45.03
C LYS A 241 46.14 -7.50 46.06
N GLU A 242 46.65 -8.30 46.98
CA GLU A 242 45.98 -8.45 48.27
C GLU A 242 45.99 -7.07 48.93
N ASP A 243 44.81 -6.45 49.05
CA ASP A 243 44.65 -5.24 49.83
C ASP A 243 45.03 -5.54 51.29
N THR A 244 46.28 -5.23 51.63
CA THR A 244 46.75 -5.32 53.00
C THR A 244 46.08 -4.16 53.74
N PHE A 245 45.03 -4.46 54.50
CA PHE A 245 44.37 -3.48 55.36
C PHE A 245 45.35 -3.03 56.45
N VAL A 246 46.12 -1.98 56.17
CA VAL A 246 46.92 -1.29 57.18
C VAL A 246 46.02 -0.25 57.84
N VAL A 247 45.64 -0.51 59.08
CA VAL A 247 44.91 0.45 59.92
C VAL A 247 45.91 1.52 60.38
N CYS A 248 45.91 2.67 59.70
CA CYS A 248 46.80 3.80 60.01
C CYS A 248 46.31 4.71 61.17
N ASN A 249 45.44 4.20 62.06
CA ASN A 249 44.98 4.95 63.23
C ASN A 249 45.39 4.21 64.51
N GLY A 250 46.28 4.82 65.31
CA GLY A 250 46.77 4.31 66.59
C GLY A 250 45.76 4.41 67.76
N SER A 251 44.46 4.41 67.48
CA SER A 251 43.41 4.34 68.49
C SER A 251 42.35 3.34 68.04
N SER A 252 41.77 2.61 68.99
CA SER A 252 40.75 1.58 68.73
C SER A 252 39.52 2.22 68.08
N VAL A 253 39.44 2.15 66.75
CA VAL A 253 38.26 2.56 66.02
C VAL A 253 37.20 1.49 66.21
N ASP A 254 36.15 1.81 66.95
CA ASP A 254 34.95 0.99 67.11
C ASP A 254 34.35 0.72 65.72
N LEU A 255 34.51 -0.51 65.22
CA LEU A 255 33.90 -0.95 63.96
C LEU A 255 32.39 -1.12 64.18
N ARG A 256 31.61 -0.10 63.85
CA ARG A 256 30.14 -0.18 63.83
C ARG A 256 29.61 -0.32 62.40
N PRO A 257 28.56 -1.13 62.16
CA PRO A 257 27.93 -1.25 60.85
C PRO A 257 27.35 0.08 60.35
N SER A 258 27.48 0.30 59.04
CA SER A 258 27.21 1.52 58.23
C SER A 258 25.79 2.14 58.27
N ARG A 259 25.04 2.10 59.39
CA ARG A 259 23.63 2.58 59.40
C ARG A 259 23.16 3.40 60.60
N LYS A 260 24.05 3.98 61.41
CA LYS A 260 23.64 5.08 62.31
C LYS A 260 24.22 6.40 61.81
N ARG A 261 23.34 7.37 61.54
CA ARG A 261 23.72 8.76 61.27
C ARG A 261 24.40 9.30 62.52
N ASP A 262 25.47 10.04 62.30
CA ASP A 262 26.17 10.76 63.35
C ASP A 262 25.30 11.95 63.78
N ASP A 263 24.98 12.06 65.07
CA ASP A 263 24.27 13.21 65.65
C ASP A 263 25.24 14.40 65.85
N GLY A 264 26.15 14.58 64.89
CA GLY A 264 27.10 15.69 64.86
C GLY A 264 26.41 16.93 64.33
N LYS A 265 26.19 17.93 65.19
CA LYS A 265 25.85 19.29 64.74
C LYS A 265 26.98 19.80 63.83
N PRO A 266 26.75 20.10 62.55
CA PRO A 266 27.81 20.61 61.69
C PRO A 266 28.19 22.01 62.16
N SER A 267 29.45 22.18 62.53
CA SER A 267 30.07 23.50 62.69
C SER A 267 30.19 24.15 61.31
N GLU A 268 29.48 25.26 61.09
CA GLU A 268 29.46 26.03 59.83
C GLU A 268 30.76 26.81 59.53
N VAL A 269 31.86 26.51 60.20
CA VAL A 269 33.14 27.20 59.97
C VAL A 269 34.05 26.31 59.16
N ALA A 270 34.26 26.67 57.88
CA ALA A 270 35.29 26.07 57.06
C ALA A 270 36.67 26.28 57.72
N PRO A 271 37.54 25.25 57.77
CA PRO A 271 38.88 25.44 58.30
C PRO A 271 39.64 26.39 57.37
N ALA A 272 40.13 27.50 57.94
CA ALA A 272 41.10 28.34 57.25
C ALA A 272 42.37 27.50 57.08
N GLY A 273 42.66 27.11 55.83
CA GLY A 273 43.86 26.36 55.50
C GLY A 273 45.14 27.07 55.97
N PRO A 274 46.22 26.34 56.27
CA PRO A 274 47.49 26.92 56.69
C PRO A 274 48.03 27.91 55.63
N PRO A 275 48.84 28.92 56.04
CA PRO A 275 49.30 30.00 55.17
C PRO A 275 50.15 29.57 53.96
N SER A 276 50.47 28.28 53.83
CA SER A 276 51.18 27.66 52.72
C SER A 276 50.29 26.98 51.67
N CYS A 277 48.96 27.11 51.74
CA CYS A 277 48.06 26.54 50.73
C CYS A 277 48.29 27.17 49.34
N ARG A 278 48.66 26.32 48.37
CA ARG A 278 48.98 26.70 46.98
C ARG A 278 47.77 26.76 46.04
N GLU A 279 46.55 26.56 46.54
CA GLU A 279 45.29 26.57 45.75
C GLU A 279 45.05 27.91 45.00
N LYS A 280 45.73 29.00 45.37
CA LYS A 280 45.68 30.28 44.66
C LYS A 280 46.53 30.32 43.38
N ASN A 281 47.34 29.29 43.09
CA ASN A 281 48.30 29.27 41.98
C ASN A 281 47.86 28.44 40.77
N ASP A 282 46.66 27.85 40.77
CA ASP A 282 46.17 26.98 39.67
C ASP A 282 45.64 27.76 38.45
N GLY A 283 46.02 29.04 38.31
CA GLY A 283 45.49 29.97 37.30
C GLY A 283 46.31 30.11 36.01
N ALA A 284 47.35 29.31 35.75
CA ALA A 284 48.20 29.53 34.58
C ALA A 284 48.80 28.25 33.94
N GLY A 285 48.36 27.95 32.70
CA GLY A 285 49.03 27.09 31.72
C GLY A 285 48.63 25.60 31.82
N SER A 286 48.27 24.89 30.75
CA SER A 286 48.56 25.06 29.33
C SER A 286 47.45 24.43 28.49
N ARG A 287 47.10 25.09 27.37
CA ARG A 287 46.27 24.53 26.30
C ARG A 287 47.03 23.37 25.65
N GLY A 288 46.73 22.14 26.08
CA GLY A 288 47.20 20.93 25.44
C GLY A 288 46.55 20.74 24.06
N HIS A 289 47.40 20.82 23.04
CA HIS A 289 47.12 20.59 21.62
C HIS A 289 46.43 19.23 21.38
N LYS A 290 45.35 19.18 20.59
CA LYS A 290 44.93 17.95 19.90
C LYS A 290 45.88 17.73 18.71
N PRO A 291 46.45 16.53 18.50
CA PRO A 291 46.97 16.17 17.19
C PRO A 291 45.82 15.72 16.29
N GLU A 292 45.83 16.22 15.06
CA GLU A 292 44.98 15.76 13.96
C GLU A 292 45.43 14.36 13.55
N LEU A 293 44.48 13.44 13.39
CA LEU A 293 44.70 12.17 12.67
C LEU A 293 44.29 12.42 11.22
N LEU A 294 45.28 12.43 10.33
CA LEU A 294 45.11 12.35 8.89
C LEU A 294 45.75 11.04 8.41
N GLU A 295 45.01 10.41 7.47
CA GLU A 295 45.24 9.19 6.69
C GLU A 295 44.97 7.83 7.36
#